data_AF-A0A8F5VM42-F1
#
_entry.id   AF-A0A8F5VM42-F1
#
_cell.length_a   1.000
_cell.length_b   1.000
_cell.length_c   1.000
_cell.angle_alpha   90.00
_cell.angle_beta   90.00
_cell.angle_gamma   90.00
#
_symmetry.space_group_name_H-M   'P 1'
#
loop_
_entity.id
_entity.type
_entity.pdbx_description
1 polymer ?
#
loop_
_entity_poly.entity_id
_entity_poly.type
_entity_poly.pdbx_seq_one_letter_code
_entity_poly.pdbx_strand_id
1 'polypeptide(L)'
;MPIGRVTQIVDCRESAGMGKGGALAQRGTISECRYPDVIIVGMSPGRRHVTKPVCDITSALRAQGVEYSISTMILNAGSGIPPDAPKSAGHVLGAYFGLNEKEIIQINRHKVAVLHHGNVRSHVVHKVRSILKDCEIPAIVVCQAPIDYEDFAKEGVKTALVMPTEANVRTKGTVMAIVSGITRGQTPSREKISEVIHEVMKLMKTSNLER
;
A
#
# COMPACT_ATOMS: atom_id res chain seq x y z
N MET A 1 14.79 11.65 -24.24
CA MET A 1 13.81 12.27 -23.32
C MET A 1 14.00 13.77 -23.42
N PRO A 2 12.96 14.57 -23.70
CA PRO A 2 13.15 16.01 -23.64
C PRO A 2 13.41 16.39 -22.17
N ILE A 3 14.53 17.06 -21.93
CA ILE A 3 14.83 17.73 -20.66
C ILE A 3 13.87 18.92 -20.58
N GLY A 4 12.83 18.80 -19.77
CA GLY A 4 11.88 19.85 -19.49
C GLY A 4 11.33 19.67 -18.08
N ARG A 5 11.32 20.73 -17.26
CA ARG A 5 10.61 20.73 -15.98
C ARG A 5 9.13 20.82 -16.29
N VAL A 6 8.35 19.81 -15.90
CA VAL A 6 6.90 19.82 -16.05
C VAL A 6 6.29 20.10 -14.69
N THR A 7 5.45 21.12 -14.60
CA THR A 7 4.75 21.47 -13.37
C THR A 7 3.61 20.49 -13.12
N GLN A 8 3.56 19.90 -11.93
CA GLN A 8 2.43 19.10 -11.48
C GLN A 8 1.81 19.74 -10.24
N ILE A 9 0.48 19.77 -10.23
CA ILE A 9 -0.28 20.06 -9.01
C ILE A 9 -0.39 18.75 -8.24
N VAL A 10 0.35 18.68 -7.13
CA VAL A 10 0.23 17.60 -6.15
C VAL A 10 -0.65 18.14 -5.05
N ASP A 11 -1.94 17.82 -5.10
CA ASP A 11 -2.76 17.99 -3.91
C ASP A 11 -2.33 16.92 -2.92
N CYS A 12 -1.78 17.31 -1.78
CA CYS A 12 -1.17 16.38 -0.84
C CYS A 12 -2.03 16.18 0.41
N ARG A 13 -3.10 16.98 0.59
CA ARG A 13 -3.84 17.05 1.86
C ARG A 13 -5.30 17.43 1.68
N GLU A 14 -6.19 16.48 1.95
CA GLU A 14 -7.62 16.75 2.14
C GLU A 14 -7.89 17.50 3.46
N SER A 15 -7.02 17.38 4.46
CA SER A 15 -7.20 18.00 5.78
C SER A 15 -5.88 18.34 6.50
N ALA A 16 -5.98 19.18 7.54
CA ALA A 16 -4.84 19.66 8.32
C ALA A 16 -4.05 18.51 8.96
N GLY A 17 -2.72 18.52 8.80
CA GLY A 17 -1.85 17.43 9.25
C GLY A 17 -1.89 17.11 10.75
N MET A 18 -1.53 15.88 11.08
CA MET A 18 -1.45 15.37 12.45
C MET A 18 -0.01 15.48 13.01
N GLY A 19 0.14 15.59 14.33
CA GLY A 19 1.45 15.69 15.00
C GLY A 19 2.03 17.11 15.06
N LYS A 20 3.24 17.26 15.63
CA LYS A 20 3.91 18.58 15.74
C LYS A 20 4.10 19.18 14.35
N GLY A 21 3.61 20.41 14.14
CA GLY A 21 3.68 21.13 12.87
C GLY A 21 2.84 20.54 11.74
N GLY A 22 1.94 19.59 12.03
CA GLY A 22 1.13 18.93 11.01
C GLY A 22 1.96 18.11 10.03
N ALA A 23 3.01 17.42 10.46
CA ALA A 23 3.90 16.68 9.57
C ALA A 23 3.30 15.35 9.04
N LEU A 24 2.24 14.82 9.67
CA LEU A 24 1.63 13.55 9.26
C LEU A 24 0.37 13.79 8.42
N ALA A 25 0.25 13.09 7.30
CA ALA A 25 -1.00 13.02 6.55
C ALA A 25 -2.14 12.48 7.44
N GLN A 26 -3.35 13.00 7.26
CA GLN A 26 -4.54 12.58 7.98
C GLN A 26 -5.15 11.34 7.34
N ARG A 27 -6.08 10.71 8.06
CA ARG A 27 -6.97 9.69 7.48
C ARG A 27 -7.73 10.26 6.28
N GLY A 28 -7.95 9.44 5.25
CA GLY A 28 -8.67 9.81 4.03
C GLY A 28 -7.84 10.59 2.99
N THR A 29 -6.66 11.10 3.38
CA THR A 29 -5.84 11.93 2.49
C THR A 29 -5.44 11.16 1.24
N ILE A 30 -5.78 11.72 0.07
CA ILE A 30 -5.30 11.26 -1.22
C ILE A 30 -4.44 12.34 -1.88
N SER A 31 -3.34 11.89 -2.50
CA SER A 31 -2.53 12.67 -3.41
C SER A 31 -2.58 12.00 -4.77
N GLU A 32 -3.46 12.52 -5.62
CA GLU A 32 -3.75 11.92 -6.93
C GLU A 32 -2.78 12.42 -7.99
N CYS A 33 -2.33 11.52 -8.85
CA CYS A 33 -1.52 11.84 -10.03
C CYS A 33 -2.40 11.94 -11.28
N ARG A 34 -1.86 12.55 -12.35
CA ARG A 34 -2.59 12.72 -13.61
C ARG A 34 -2.86 11.39 -14.34
N TYR A 35 -1.92 10.45 -14.26
CA TYR A 35 -2.01 9.16 -14.95
C TYR A 35 -1.92 8.02 -13.95
N PRO A 36 -3.04 7.47 -13.44
CA PRO A 36 -3.01 6.54 -12.31
C PRO A 36 -2.37 5.18 -12.70
N ASP A 37 -1.05 5.06 -12.60
CA ASP A 37 -0.37 3.78 -12.82
C ASP A 37 -0.10 3.07 -11.49
N VAL A 38 0.43 3.77 -10.49
CA VAL A 38 0.81 3.20 -9.19
C VAL A 38 0.13 3.97 -8.07
N ILE A 39 -0.45 3.25 -7.10
CA ILE A 39 -0.95 3.84 -5.86
C ILE A 39 -0.21 3.28 -4.65
N ILE A 40 0.29 4.16 -3.79
CA ILE A 40 0.89 3.78 -2.51
C ILE A 40 -0.15 3.98 -1.41
N VAL A 41 -0.53 2.89 -0.76
CA VAL A 41 -1.55 2.87 0.28
C VAL A 41 -0.90 2.79 1.66
N GLY A 42 -1.14 3.81 2.48
CA GLY A 42 -0.72 3.91 3.86
C GLY A 42 -1.87 3.70 4.84
N MET A 43 -1.54 3.18 6.03
CA MET A 43 -2.50 3.02 7.11
C MET A 43 -2.82 4.37 7.78
N SER A 44 -4.06 4.54 8.27
CA SER A 44 -4.45 5.75 9.00
C SER A 44 -3.52 6.05 10.17
N PRO A 45 -3.13 7.31 10.37
CA PRO A 45 -2.31 7.70 11.50
C PRO A 45 -3.05 7.44 12.83
N GLY A 46 -2.27 7.26 13.88
CA GLY A 46 -2.77 7.11 15.24
C GLY A 46 -1.61 7.11 16.21
N ARG A 47 -1.87 6.97 17.51
CA ARG A 47 -0.80 7.00 18.53
C ARG A 47 0.37 6.05 18.24
N ARG A 48 0.09 4.91 17.58
CA ARG A 48 1.08 3.91 17.19
C ARG A 48 1.28 3.80 15.66
N HIS A 49 0.48 4.50 14.85
CA HIS A 49 0.55 4.47 13.39
C HIS A 49 1.09 5.79 12.88
N VAL A 50 2.28 5.74 12.29
CA VAL A 50 2.95 6.87 11.63
C VAL A 50 2.93 6.58 10.14
N THR A 51 2.55 7.55 9.31
CA THR A 51 2.42 7.35 7.86
C THR A 51 3.77 7.26 7.14
N LYS A 52 4.87 7.65 7.77
CA LYS A 52 6.23 7.38 7.28
C LYS A 52 6.48 5.86 7.20
N PRO A 53 6.99 5.32 6.08
CA PRO A 53 7.73 5.97 5.01
C PRO A 53 6.96 6.13 3.68
N VAL A 54 5.63 6.19 3.72
CA VAL A 54 4.78 6.28 2.51
C VAL A 54 5.22 7.44 1.59
N CYS A 55 5.48 8.61 2.16
CA CYS A 55 5.97 9.76 1.39
C CYS A 55 7.39 9.55 0.84
N ASP A 56 8.30 8.90 1.59
CA ASP A 56 9.67 8.63 1.13
C ASP A 56 9.66 7.69 -0.08
N ILE A 57 8.83 6.64 -0.03
CA ILE A 57 8.62 5.70 -1.15
C ILE A 57 8.02 6.44 -2.35
N THR A 58 7.02 7.30 -2.11
CA THR A 58 6.38 8.11 -3.14
C THR A 58 7.42 9.00 -3.84
N SER A 59 8.18 9.78 -3.08
CA SER A 59 9.20 10.68 -3.61
C SER A 59 10.29 9.93 -4.36
N ALA A 60 10.72 8.77 -3.85
CA ALA A 60 11.73 7.96 -4.51
C ALA A 60 11.23 7.40 -5.86
N LEU A 61 10.00 6.91 -5.94
CA LEU A 61 9.41 6.42 -7.20
C LEU A 61 9.20 7.56 -8.20
N ARG A 62 8.75 8.73 -7.75
CA ARG A 62 8.60 9.91 -8.62
C ARG A 62 9.95 10.33 -9.22
N ALA A 63 11.04 10.25 -8.46
CA ALA A 63 12.38 10.55 -8.94
C ALA A 63 12.91 9.58 -10.03
N GLN A 64 12.29 8.41 -10.21
CA GLN A 64 12.68 7.42 -11.23
C GLN A 64 11.99 7.62 -12.59
N GLY A 65 11.33 8.76 -12.81
CA GLY A 65 10.63 9.04 -14.07
C GLY A 65 9.22 8.46 -14.16
N VAL A 66 8.68 7.94 -13.05
CA VAL A 66 7.26 7.56 -12.89
C VAL A 66 6.43 8.73 -12.32
N GLU A 67 6.98 9.95 -12.35
CA GLU A 67 6.49 11.11 -11.59
C GLU A 67 4.98 11.36 -11.75
N TYR A 68 4.49 11.31 -12.98
CA TYR A 68 3.08 11.60 -13.30
C TYR A 68 2.11 10.47 -13.00
N SER A 69 2.65 9.35 -12.49
CA SER A 69 1.87 8.14 -12.32
C SER A 69 1.86 7.53 -10.93
N ILE A 70 2.39 8.24 -9.93
CA ILE A 70 2.34 7.80 -8.53
C ILE A 70 1.32 8.60 -7.74
N SER A 71 0.22 7.96 -7.37
CA SER A 71 -0.71 8.43 -6.35
C SER A 71 -0.33 7.91 -4.97
N THR A 72 -0.72 8.64 -3.93
CA THR A 72 -0.57 8.22 -2.54
C THR A 72 -1.91 8.32 -1.85
N MET A 73 -2.28 7.34 -1.04
CA MET A 73 -3.52 7.35 -0.28
C MET A 73 -3.25 6.92 1.16
N ILE A 74 -3.79 7.65 2.13
CA ILE A 74 -3.88 7.24 3.52
C ILE A 74 -5.31 6.83 3.80
N LEU A 75 -5.49 5.57 4.17
CA LEU A 75 -6.83 5.03 4.41
C LEU A 75 -7.59 5.84 5.47
N ASN A 76 -8.91 5.91 5.33
CA ASN A 76 -9.79 6.49 6.33
C ASN A 76 -9.87 5.61 7.59
N ALA A 77 -9.95 4.29 7.39
CA ALA A 77 -9.96 3.28 8.44
C ALA A 77 -8.86 2.22 8.20
N GLY A 78 -7.64 2.51 8.64
CA GLY A 78 -6.46 1.65 8.49
C GLY A 78 -5.78 1.28 9.82
N SER A 79 -6.28 1.78 10.96
CA SER A 79 -5.63 1.64 12.26
C SER A 79 -5.97 0.33 12.99
N GLY A 80 -7.14 -0.26 12.73
CA GLY A 80 -7.61 -1.50 13.35
C GLY A 80 -7.15 -2.75 12.61
N ILE A 81 -7.88 -3.84 12.79
CA ILE A 81 -7.74 -5.11 12.08
C ILE A 81 -9.11 -5.42 11.44
N PRO A 82 -9.18 -6.05 10.26
CA PRO A 82 -10.45 -6.40 9.64
C PRO A 82 -11.40 -7.15 10.60
N PRO A 83 -12.72 -6.88 10.58
CA PRO A 83 -13.69 -7.55 11.46
C PRO A 83 -13.75 -9.07 11.31
N ASP A 84 -13.40 -9.58 10.13
CA ASP A 84 -13.37 -11.01 9.79
C ASP A 84 -12.02 -11.67 10.08
N ALA A 85 -11.12 -10.99 10.79
CA ALA A 85 -9.90 -11.60 11.32
C ALA A 85 -10.21 -12.38 12.62
N PRO A 86 -9.42 -13.41 12.95
CA PRO A 86 -9.56 -14.12 14.22
C PRO A 86 -9.44 -13.17 15.41
N LYS A 87 -10.23 -13.40 16.48
CA LYS A 87 -10.18 -12.56 17.71
C LYS A 87 -8.76 -12.49 18.32
N SER A 88 -7.96 -13.54 18.13
CA SER A 88 -6.55 -13.62 18.54
C SER A 88 -5.64 -12.62 17.82
N ALA A 89 -6.09 -11.98 16.74
CA ALA A 89 -5.32 -10.96 16.04
C ALA A 89 -5.15 -9.67 16.86
N GLY A 90 -5.91 -9.48 17.95
CA GLY A 90 -5.68 -8.37 18.89
C GLY A 90 -6.43 -7.09 18.52
N HIS A 91 -7.75 -7.19 18.39
CA HIS A 91 -8.62 -6.03 18.18
C HIS A 91 -8.46 -5.01 19.30
N VAL A 92 -8.25 -3.75 18.94
CA VAL A 92 -8.15 -2.62 19.88
C VAL A 92 -9.45 -1.85 19.83
N LEU A 93 -10.05 -1.58 20.99
CA LEU A 93 -11.29 -0.81 21.09
C LEU A 93 -11.16 0.54 20.38
N GLY A 94 -12.08 0.86 19.47
CA GLY A 94 -12.08 2.11 18.70
C GLY A 94 -11.09 2.18 17.52
N ALA A 95 -10.38 1.09 17.21
CA ALA A 95 -9.55 0.98 16.01
C ALA A 95 -10.23 0.11 14.96
N TYR A 96 -10.51 0.69 13.79
CA TYR A 96 -11.22 0.02 12.70
C TYR A 96 -10.32 -0.15 11.47
N PHE A 97 -10.60 -1.20 10.70
CA PHE A 97 -10.00 -1.42 9.40
C PHE A 97 -11.09 -1.71 8.38
N GLY A 98 -11.00 -1.06 7.23
CA GLY A 98 -11.87 -1.29 6.08
C GLY A 98 -11.68 -0.23 5.02
N LEU A 99 -12.08 -0.55 3.80
CA LEU A 99 -12.14 0.39 2.69
C LEU A 99 -13.58 0.87 2.51
N ASN A 100 -13.75 2.14 2.19
CA ASN A 100 -15.01 2.65 1.67
C ASN A 100 -15.05 2.56 0.13
N GLU A 101 -16.24 2.73 -0.46
CA GLU A 101 -16.43 2.63 -1.92
C GLU A 101 -15.53 3.58 -2.71
N LYS A 102 -15.31 4.81 -2.21
CA LYS A 102 -14.43 5.78 -2.88
C LYS A 102 -12.99 5.28 -2.89
N GLU A 103 -12.50 4.72 -1.78
CA GLU A 103 -11.14 4.14 -1.70
C GLU A 103 -10.99 2.94 -2.64
N ILE A 104 -11.99 2.07 -2.72
CA ILE A 104 -11.98 0.91 -3.62
C ILE A 104 -11.89 1.37 -5.09
N ILE A 105 -12.75 2.32 -5.49
CA ILE A 105 -12.75 2.88 -6.84
C ILE A 105 -11.40 3.52 -7.14
N GLN A 106 -10.85 4.28 -6.19
CA GLN A 106 -9.57 4.97 -6.39
C GLN A 106 -8.40 3.99 -6.49
N ILE A 107 -8.35 2.93 -5.68
CA ILE A 107 -7.30 1.90 -5.78
C ILE A 107 -7.39 1.18 -7.13
N ASN A 108 -8.58 0.72 -7.53
CA ASN A 108 -8.78 -0.06 -8.76
C ASN A 108 -8.53 0.72 -10.06
N ARG A 109 -8.49 2.05 -10.02
CA ARG A 109 -8.08 2.87 -11.18
C ARG A 109 -6.61 2.71 -11.56
N HIS A 110 -5.79 2.24 -10.62
CA HIS A 110 -4.36 2.11 -10.80
C HIS A 110 -4.00 0.73 -11.37
N LYS A 111 -2.82 0.63 -11.99
CA LYS A 111 -2.29 -0.64 -12.50
C LYS A 111 -1.62 -1.47 -11.41
N VAL A 112 -0.94 -0.82 -10.45
CA VAL A 112 -0.20 -1.48 -9.37
C VAL A 112 -0.46 -0.80 -8.03
N ALA A 113 -0.63 -1.58 -6.97
CA ALA A 113 -0.71 -1.06 -5.59
C ALA A 113 0.58 -1.37 -4.80
N VAL A 114 1.06 -0.42 -4.02
CA VAL A 114 2.08 -0.62 -2.98
C VAL A 114 1.39 -0.51 -1.62
N LEU A 115 1.26 -1.62 -0.91
CA LEU A 115 0.54 -1.69 0.37
C LEU A 115 1.53 -1.64 1.53
N HIS A 116 1.60 -0.50 2.22
CA HIS A 116 2.52 -0.32 3.36
C HIS A 116 1.88 -0.73 4.69
N HIS A 117 2.54 -1.64 5.40
CA HIS A 117 2.09 -2.18 6.69
C HIS A 117 3.19 -2.18 7.76
N GLY A 118 2.78 -2.47 9.01
CA GLY A 118 3.66 -2.49 10.18
C GLY A 118 4.40 -3.82 10.40
N ASN A 119 4.66 -4.12 11.67
CA ASN A 119 5.51 -5.25 12.09
C ASN A 119 4.75 -6.48 12.61
N VAL A 120 3.41 -6.44 12.69
CA VAL A 120 2.64 -7.56 13.22
C VAL A 120 2.21 -8.45 12.06
N ARG A 121 2.83 -9.62 11.90
CA ARG A 121 2.63 -10.55 10.78
C ARG A 121 1.16 -10.82 10.47
N SER A 122 0.37 -11.23 11.47
CA SER A 122 -1.08 -11.47 11.30
C SER A 122 -1.83 -10.22 10.84
N HIS A 123 -1.45 -9.03 11.32
CA HIS A 123 -2.08 -7.77 10.89
C HIS A 123 -1.76 -7.48 9.43
N VAL A 124 -0.51 -7.70 8.99
CA VAL A 124 -0.14 -7.50 7.58
C VAL A 124 -1.00 -8.39 6.70
N VAL A 125 -1.03 -9.70 6.99
CA VAL A 125 -1.74 -10.68 6.16
C VAL A 125 -3.24 -10.39 6.09
N HIS A 126 -3.91 -10.20 7.24
CA HIS A 126 -5.36 -9.95 7.23
C HIS A 126 -5.72 -8.61 6.58
N LYS A 127 -4.91 -7.56 6.76
CA LYS A 127 -5.17 -6.26 6.11
C LYS A 127 -5.00 -6.33 4.61
N VAL A 128 -3.93 -6.97 4.13
CA VAL A 128 -3.71 -7.19 2.69
C VAL A 128 -4.86 -8.02 2.11
N ARG A 129 -5.26 -9.11 2.78
CA ARG A 129 -6.43 -9.92 2.39
C ARG A 129 -7.68 -9.05 2.27
N SER A 130 -7.97 -8.22 3.27
CA SER A 130 -9.15 -7.37 3.27
C SER A 130 -9.12 -6.30 2.17
N ILE A 131 -7.96 -5.74 1.83
CA ILE A 131 -7.84 -4.80 0.71
C ILE A 131 -8.06 -5.51 -0.63
N LEU A 132 -7.36 -6.63 -0.85
CA LEU A 132 -7.40 -7.37 -2.13
C LEU A 132 -8.68 -8.19 -2.32
N LYS A 133 -9.48 -8.38 -1.27
CA LYS A 133 -10.84 -8.91 -1.36
C LYS A 133 -11.72 -7.98 -2.21
N ASP A 134 -11.57 -6.68 -2.02
CA ASP A 134 -12.42 -5.67 -2.68
C ASP A 134 -11.73 -5.04 -3.91
N CYS A 135 -10.39 -5.03 -3.93
CA CYS A 135 -9.60 -4.45 -5.01
C CYS A 135 -8.97 -5.52 -5.92
N GLU A 136 -9.23 -5.44 -7.22
CA GLU A 136 -8.67 -6.31 -8.26
C GLU A 136 -7.43 -5.64 -8.87
N ILE A 137 -6.33 -5.72 -8.14
CA ILE A 137 -5.07 -5.06 -8.51
C ILE A 137 -3.87 -5.93 -8.14
N PRO A 138 -2.82 -5.99 -8.97
CA PRO A 138 -1.53 -6.57 -8.55
C PRO A 138 -0.90 -5.67 -7.49
N ALA A 139 -0.46 -6.26 -6.40
CA ALA A 139 0.02 -5.55 -5.23
C ALA A 139 1.44 -5.97 -4.80
N ILE A 140 2.23 -4.99 -4.38
CA ILE A 140 3.49 -5.17 -3.67
C ILE A 140 3.23 -4.88 -2.21
N VAL A 141 3.55 -5.84 -1.34
CA VAL A 141 3.44 -5.64 0.11
C VAL A 141 4.76 -5.12 0.64
N VAL A 142 4.72 -3.97 1.31
CA VAL A 142 5.88 -3.36 1.96
C VAL A 142 5.65 -3.35 3.47
N CYS A 143 6.51 -4.03 4.23
CA CYS A 143 6.31 -4.13 5.68
C CYS A 143 7.61 -4.29 6.46
N GLN A 144 7.52 -4.16 7.79
CA GLN A 144 8.64 -4.47 8.68
C GLN A 144 8.73 -5.98 8.94
N ALA A 145 7.57 -6.64 9.08
CA ALA A 145 7.49 -8.04 9.46
C ALA A 145 8.15 -8.97 8.42
N PRO A 146 8.90 -10.00 8.85
CA PRO A 146 9.31 -11.07 7.95
C PRO A 146 8.09 -11.94 7.63
N ILE A 147 7.63 -11.86 6.38
CA ILE A 147 6.49 -12.60 5.85
C ILE A 147 6.84 -13.16 4.48
N ASP A 148 6.18 -14.24 4.09
CA ASP A 148 6.37 -14.90 2.80
C ASP A 148 5.05 -15.08 2.05
N TYR A 149 5.09 -15.73 0.88
CA TYR A 149 3.91 -16.00 0.07
C TYR A 149 3.00 -17.07 0.69
N GLU A 150 3.52 -17.99 1.50
CA GLU A 150 2.69 -19.01 2.15
C GLU A 150 1.78 -18.39 3.21
N ASP A 151 2.26 -17.37 3.93
CA ASP A 151 1.46 -16.61 4.88
C ASP A 151 0.18 -16.07 4.25
N PHE A 152 0.30 -15.52 3.04
CA PHE A 152 -0.80 -14.98 2.28
C PHE A 152 -1.71 -16.09 1.73
N ALA A 153 -1.11 -17.13 1.15
CA ALA A 153 -1.86 -18.25 0.58
C ALA A 153 -2.71 -18.98 1.64
N LYS A 154 -2.17 -19.19 2.85
CA LYS A 154 -2.91 -19.79 3.98
C LYS A 154 -4.18 -19.02 4.35
N GLU A 155 -4.19 -17.71 4.11
CA GLU A 155 -5.32 -16.82 4.37
C GLU A 155 -6.21 -16.57 3.14
N GLY A 156 -5.99 -17.33 2.05
CA GLY A 156 -6.78 -17.26 0.82
C GLY A 156 -6.42 -16.09 -0.09
N VAL A 157 -5.24 -15.49 0.09
CA VAL A 157 -4.77 -14.39 -0.76
C VAL A 157 -4.06 -14.99 -1.98
N LYS A 158 -4.44 -14.57 -3.19
CA LYS A 158 -3.73 -14.96 -4.42
C LYS A 158 -2.33 -14.39 -4.40
N THR A 159 -1.33 -15.17 -4.78
CA THR A 159 0.04 -14.69 -4.85
C THR A 159 0.77 -15.17 -6.10
N ALA A 160 1.86 -14.49 -6.47
CA ALA A 160 2.64 -14.83 -7.66
C ALA A 160 3.38 -16.18 -7.56
N LEU A 161 3.75 -16.64 -6.37
CA LEU A 161 4.57 -17.86 -6.19
C LEU A 161 3.82 -19.02 -5.53
N VAL A 162 2.86 -18.73 -4.65
CA VAL A 162 2.11 -19.73 -3.90
C VAL A 162 0.62 -19.42 -3.99
N MET A 163 -0.12 -20.22 -4.76
CA MET A 163 -1.56 -20.05 -4.91
C MET A 163 -2.33 -20.82 -3.82
N PRO A 164 -3.34 -20.22 -3.19
CA PRO A 164 -4.31 -20.97 -2.39
C PRO A 164 -5.07 -21.96 -3.29
N THR A 165 -5.63 -23.00 -2.69
CA THR A 165 -6.57 -23.89 -3.39
C THR A 165 -7.78 -23.08 -3.86
N GLU A 166 -8.40 -23.47 -4.98
CA GLU A 166 -9.51 -22.72 -5.59
C GLU A 166 -10.67 -22.48 -4.60
N ALA A 167 -11.01 -23.48 -3.80
CA ALA A 167 -12.04 -23.39 -2.76
C ALA A 167 -11.72 -22.38 -1.63
N ASN A 168 -10.44 -22.03 -1.45
CA ASN A 168 -9.95 -21.14 -0.40
C ASN A 168 -9.55 -19.76 -0.93
N VAL A 169 -9.72 -19.45 -2.22
CA VAL A 169 -9.43 -18.12 -2.76
C VAL A 169 -10.44 -17.11 -2.18
N ARG A 170 -9.92 -16.06 -1.53
CA ARG A 170 -10.71 -15.01 -0.88
C ARG A 170 -10.46 -13.60 -1.44
N THR A 171 -9.63 -13.48 -2.48
CA THR A 171 -9.17 -12.19 -3.01
C THR A 171 -9.35 -12.09 -4.52
N LYS A 172 -9.68 -10.89 -4.99
CA LYS A 172 -9.73 -10.51 -6.40
C LYS A 172 -8.35 -10.06 -6.89
N GLY A 173 -7.65 -9.26 -6.08
CA GLY A 173 -6.27 -8.86 -6.36
C GLY A 173 -5.25 -9.95 -6.03
N THR A 174 -3.99 -9.69 -6.32
CA THR A 174 -2.89 -10.66 -6.19
C THR A 174 -1.66 -10.01 -5.57
N VAL A 175 -1.04 -10.66 -4.59
CA VAL A 175 0.27 -10.26 -4.06
C VAL A 175 1.36 -10.72 -5.02
N MET A 176 2.00 -9.77 -5.70
CA MET A 176 3.02 -10.04 -6.70
C MET A 176 4.43 -10.05 -6.11
N ALA A 177 4.72 -9.15 -5.17
CA ALA A 177 6.02 -9.03 -4.52
C ALA A 177 5.89 -8.63 -3.05
N ILE A 178 6.92 -8.94 -2.28
CA ILE A 178 7.01 -8.63 -0.85
C ILE A 178 8.37 -7.98 -0.59
N VAL A 179 8.38 -6.79 0.01
CA VAL A 179 9.59 -6.11 0.48
C VAL A 179 9.49 -5.94 1.99
N SER A 180 10.21 -6.80 2.72
CA SER A 180 10.26 -6.80 4.18
C SER A 180 11.43 -5.97 4.72
N GLY A 181 11.39 -5.62 6.01
CA GLY A 181 12.41 -4.81 6.68
C GLY A 181 12.24 -3.29 6.55
N ILE A 182 11.08 -2.82 6.07
CA ILE A 182 10.76 -1.38 6.02
C ILE A 182 10.00 -0.98 7.29
N THR A 183 10.69 -0.23 8.17
CA THR A 183 10.17 0.16 9.49
C THR A 183 9.30 1.41 9.42
N ARG A 184 8.11 1.31 10.02
CA ARG A 184 7.20 2.45 10.19
C ARG A 184 7.82 3.55 11.05
N GLY A 185 7.68 4.81 10.62
CA GLY A 185 8.22 5.96 11.36
C GLY A 185 9.71 6.23 11.12
N GLN A 186 10.40 5.42 10.33
CA GLN A 186 11.81 5.58 10.00
C GLN A 186 12.00 5.81 8.50
N THR A 187 13.08 6.50 8.13
CA THR A 187 13.49 6.59 6.72
C THR A 187 14.04 5.23 6.31
N PRO A 188 13.55 4.59 5.23
CA PRO A 188 14.09 3.31 4.79
C PRO A 188 15.53 3.47 4.29
N SER A 189 16.32 2.40 4.35
CA SER A 189 17.66 2.40 3.73
C SER A 189 17.56 2.57 2.22
N ARG A 190 18.65 3.05 1.59
CA ARG A 190 18.70 3.18 0.13
C ARG A 190 18.45 1.85 -0.57
N GLU A 191 19.04 0.77 -0.05
CA GLU A 191 18.84 -0.59 -0.55
C GLU A 191 17.36 -0.98 -0.55
N LYS A 192 16.65 -0.77 0.56
CA LYS A 192 15.22 -1.08 0.66
C LYS A 192 14.35 -0.24 -0.25
N ILE A 193 14.68 1.05 -0.42
CA ILE A 193 14.02 1.90 -1.42
C ILE A 193 14.26 1.36 -2.84
N SER A 194 15.49 0.95 -3.16
CA SER A 194 15.83 0.37 -4.47
C SER A 194 15.10 -0.94 -4.73
N GLU A 195 14.92 -1.80 -3.72
CA GLU A 195 14.08 -3.02 -3.83
C GLU A 195 12.63 -2.67 -4.19
N VAL A 196 12.01 -1.71 -3.48
CA VAL A 196 10.64 -1.28 -3.78
C VAL A 196 10.54 -0.73 -5.20
N ILE A 197 11.47 0.13 -5.60
CA ILE A 197 11.52 0.69 -6.97
C ILE A 197 11.62 -0.45 -7.99
N HIS A 198 12.52 -1.41 -7.77
CA HIS A 198 12.74 -2.52 -8.69
C HIS A 198 11.45 -3.32 -8.91
N GLU A 199 10.76 -3.72 -7.84
CA GLU A 199 9.52 -4.49 -7.93
C GLU A 199 8.39 -3.70 -8.60
N VAL A 200 8.24 -2.40 -8.28
CA VAL A 200 7.26 -1.54 -8.95
C VAL A 200 7.53 -1.46 -10.45
N MET A 201 8.78 -1.17 -10.84
CA MET A 201 9.14 -1.02 -12.25
C MET A 201 9.01 -2.32 -13.03
N LYS A 202 9.33 -3.46 -12.40
CA LYS A 202 9.14 -4.79 -12.98
C LYS A 202 7.67 -5.09 -13.26
N LEU A 203 6.78 -4.82 -12.31
CA LEU A 203 5.34 -4.99 -12.51
C LEU A 203 4.78 -4.03 -13.54
N MET A 204 5.18 -2.76 -13.50
CA MET A 204 4.77 -1.75 -14.47
C MET A 204 5.12 -2.12 -15.91
N LYS A 205 6.29 -2.73 -16.14
CA LYS A 205 6.67 -3.27 -17.46
C LYS A 205 5.77 -4.41 -17.89
N THR A 206 5.45 -5.32 -16.97
CA THR A 206 4.59 -6.49 -17.25
C THR A 206 3.15 -6.06 -17.55
N SER A 207 2.57 -5.17 -16.76
CA SER A 207 1.21 -4.67 -16.96
C SER A 207 1.02 -3.88 -18.25
N ASN A 208 2.08 -3.25 -18.77
CA ASN A 208 2.03 -2.55 -20.05
C ASN A 208 2.20 -3.50 -21.25
N LEU A 209 2.62 -4.75 -21.05
CA LEU A 209 2.69 -5.77 -22.10
C LEU A 209 1.36 -6.50 -22.29
N GLU A 210 0.45 -6.44 -21.31
CA GLU A 210 -0.86 -7.10 -21.32
C GLU A 210 -2.00 -6.22 -21.86
N ARG A 211 -1.70 -5.01 -22.37
CA ARG A 211 -2.66 -4.08 -23.01
C ARG A 211 -2.21 -3.71 -24.41
#